data_AF-J1F9S5-F1
#
_entry.id   AF-J1F9S5-F1
#
_cell.length_a   1.000
_cell.length_b   1.000
_cell.length_c   1.000
_cell.angle_alpha   90.00
_cell.angle_beta   90.00
_cell.angle_gamma   90.00
#
_symmetry.space_group_name_H-M   'P 1'
#
loop_
_entity.id
_entity.type
_entity.pdbx_description
1 polymer ?
#
loop_
_entity_poly.entity_id
_entity_poly.type
_entity_poly.pdbx_seq_one_letter_code
_entity_poly.pdbx_strand_id
1 'polypeptide(L)'
;MEKVDAIETLGNKELGIEEVEKIYNEFKEDLEVVGQVAMNLSIRTSVYDRDQESSETMTRLLLSLAESSDMMTRWAVAKNPHTPAEILAKLGEDKINLVRALVATNVNTPLETLNKFAEDEKIVTDGLTGNPNTPTEILEKMSSSSDKMVRLRIAENPNTPKAVLEKLTLDNDPDVSKASEVHLAKRG
;
A
#
# COMPACT_ATOMS: atom_id res chain seq x y z
N MET A 1 18.14 26.30 7.41
CA MET A 1 16.95 26.72 6.63
C MET A 1 15.84 27.06 7.63
N GLU A 2 14.85 27.90 7.32
CA GLU A 2 13.71 28.06 8.22
C GLU A 2 12.67 26.94 8.01
N LYS A 3 11.86 26.64 9.03
CA LYS A 3 10.83 25.58 8.95
C LYS A 3 9.87 25.77 7.77
N VAL A 4 9.44 27.01 7.53
CA VAL A 4 8.49 27.34 6.46
C VAL A 4 9.12 27.04 5.10
N ASP A 5 10.37 27.45 4.88
CA ASP A 5 11.13 27.15 3.67
C ASP A 5 11.27 25.64 3.47
N ALA A 6 11.50 24.89 4.56
CA ALA A 6 11.61 23.42 4.53
C ALA A 6 10.33 22.76 4.02
N ILE A 7 9.18 23.17 4.58
CA ILE A 7 7.87 22.63 4.20
C ILE A 7 7.52 22.99 2.75
N GLU A 8 7.77 24.24 2.34
CA GLU A 8 7.57 24.68 0.96
C GLU A 8 8.44 23.86 -0.01
N THR A 9 9.71 23.68 0.34
CA THR A 9 10.67 22.90 -0.46
C THR A 9 10.22 21.44 -0.60
N LEU A 10 9.77 20.81 0.49
CA LEU A 10 9.24 19.44 0.47
C LEU A 10 7.89 19.32 -0.28
N GLY A 11 7.23 20.42 -0.64
CA GLY A 11 6.09 20.41 -1.56
C GLY A 11 6.49 20.07 -3.00
N ASN A 12 7.77 20.22 -3.35
CA ASN A 12 8.27 19.89 -4.68
C ASN A 12 8.52 18.37 -4.83
N LYS A 13 7.75 17.72 -5.70
CA LYS A 13 7.90 16.29 -6.01
C LYS A 13 9.21 15.93 -6.73
N GLU A 14 9.84 16.90 -7.40
CA GLU A 14 11.09 16.72 -8.15
C GLU A 14 12.34 16.98 -7.29
N LEU A 15 12.15 17.24 -5.99
CA LEU A 15 13.25 17.47 -5.06
C LEU A 15 14.19 16.25 -5.01
N GLY A 16 15.50 16.45 -5.07
CA GLY A 16 16.46 15.36 -4.98
C GLY A 16 16.39 14.64 -3.63
N ILE A 17 16.56 13.31 -3.62
CA ILE A 17 16.45 12.49 -2.40
C ILE A 17 17.49 12.88 -1.33
N GLU A 18 18.68 13.33 -1.76
CA GLU A 18 19.74 13.82 -0.87
C GLU A 18 19.35 15.13 -0.17
N GLU A 19 18.63 16.02 -0.86
CA GLU A 19 18.12 17.25 -0.22
C GLU A 19 16.98 16.91 0.74
N VAL A 20 16.08 15.97 0.39
CA VAL A 20 15.08 15.47 1.34
C VAL A 20 15.73 14.90 2.59
N GLU A 21 16.79 14.11 2.46
CA GLU A 21 17.53 13.58 3.60
C GLU A 21 18.15 14.70 4.44
N LYS A 22 18.72 15.72 3.81
CA LYS A 22 19.27 16.87 4.51
C LYS A 22 18.20 17.61 5.32
N ILE A 23 17.03 17.85 4.73
CA ILE A 23 15.89 18.46 5.43
C ILE A 23 15.43 17.57 6.60
N TYR A 24 15.30 16.26 6.37
CA TYR A 24 14.96 15.32 7.43
C TYR A 24 15.96 15.38 8.59
N ASN A 25 17.26 15.33 8.31
CA ASN A 25 18.29 15.36 9.34
C ASN A 25 18.33 16.68 10.14
N GLU A 26 18.04 17.81 9.49
CA GLU A 26 17.96 19.12 10.14
C GLU A 26 16.71 19.24 11.04
N PHE A 27 15.58 18.63 10.64
CA PHE A 27 14.28 18.78 11.30
C PHE A 27 13.68 17.49 11.87
N LYS A 28 14.50 16.46 12.15
CA LYS A 28 14.03 15.13 12.57
C LYS A 28 13.19 15.09 13.86
N GLU A 29 13.28 16.13 14.68
CA GLU A 29 12.50 16.28 15.92
C GLU A 29 11.20 17.10 15.71
N ASP A 30 11.02 17.74 14.54
CA ASP A 30 9.81 18.48 14.18
C ASP A 30 8.85 17.57 13.42
N LEU A 31 7.80 17.10 14.11
CA LEU A 31 6.83 16.16 13.55
C LEU A 31 6.12 16.66 12.29
N GLU A 32 5.96 17.97 12.13
CA GLU A 32 5.31 18.53 10.94
C GLU A 32 6.23 18.41 9.72
N VAL A 33 7.51 18.75 9.88
CA VAL A 33 8.50 18.59 8.80
C VAL A 33 8.72 17.11 8.51
N VAL A 34 8.82 16.26 9.53
CA VAL A 34 8.93 14.80 9.38
C VAL A 34 7.74 14.21 8.61
N GLY A 35 6.51 14.64 8.94
CA GLY A 35 5.32 14.26 8.20
C GLY A 35 5.38 14.71 6.74
N GLN A 36 5.84 15.93 6.49
CA GLN A 36 5.99 16.47 5.14
C GLN A 36 7.09 15.73 4.34
N VAL A 37 8.16 15.28 4.99
CA VAL A 37 9.17 14.39 4.38
C VAL A 37 8.50 13.09 3.93
N ALA A 38 7.75 12.42 4.82
CA ALA A 38 7.07 11.17 4.46
C ALA A 38 6.06 11.37 3.33
N MET A 39 5.31 12.48 3.33
CA MET A 39 4.40 12.83 2.25
C MET A 39 5.16 13.04 0.93
N ASN A 40 6.28 13.77 0.94
CA ASN A 40 7.13 13.94 -0.24
C ASN A 40 7.61 12.60 -0.80
N LEU A 41 8.02 11.66 0.06
CA LEU A 41 8.41 10.32 -0.39
C LEU A 41 7.21 9.55 -0.97
N SER A 42 6.03 9.70 -0.39
CA SER A 42 4.81 9.00 -0.82
C SER A 42 4.22 9.47 -2.16
N ILE A 43 4.59 10.66 -2.65
CA ILE A 43 4.09 11.21 -3.92
C ILE A 43 4.98 10.87 -5.12
N ARG A 44 6.19 10.34 -4.89
CA ARG A 44 7.14 9.86 -5.91
C ARG A 44 6.70 8.51 -6.51
N THR A 45 5.45 8.46 -6.97
CA THR A 45 4.71 7.24 -7.34
C THR A 45 4.74 6.94 -8.84
N SER A 46 5.62 7.61 -9.58
CA SER A 46 5.70 7.47 -11.02
C SER A 46 6.65 6.34 -11.40
N VAL A 47 6.10 5.32 -12.07
CA VAL A 47 6.80 4.13 -12.60
C VAL A 47 7.98 4.49 -13.54
N TYR A 48 8.11 5.75 -13.95
CA TYR A 48 9.17 6.27 -14.82
C TYR A 48 10.54 6.46 -14.13
N ASP A 49 10.63 6.39 -12.80
CA ASP A 49 11.89 6.56 -12.04
C ASP A 49 12.33 5.31 -11.26
N ARG A 50 11.87 4.12 -11.69
CA ARG A 50 12.18 2.84 -11.03
C ARG A 50 13.67 2.56 -10.81
N ASP A 51 14.53 3.08 -11.69
CA ASP A 51 15.97 2.87 -11.61
C ASP A 51 16.72 3.95 -10.80
N GLN A 52 16.02 5.02 -10.35
CA GLN A 52 16.62 6.15 -9.63
C GLN A 52 16.20 6.26 -8.15
N GLU A 53 15.11 5.61 -7.73
CA GLU A 53 14.47 5.88 -6.42
C GLU A 53 14.52 4.76 -5.37
N SER A 54 15.04 3.56 -5.70
CA SER A 54 15.44 2.57 -4.69
C SER A 54 16.86 2.87 -4.18
N SER A 55 17.11 4.11 -3.77
CA SER A 55 18.38 4.50 -3.15
C SER A 55 18.45 3.96 -1.72
N GLU A 56 19.65 3.58 -1.28
CA GLU A 56 19.92 3.27 0.13
C GLU A 56 19.41 4.38 1.06
N THR A 57 19.47 5.63 0.60
CA THR A 57 18.93 6.80 1.30
C THR A 57 17.42 6.75 1.46
N MET A 58 16.68 6.37 0.41
CA MET A 58 15.21 6.21 0.48
C MET A 58 14.85 5.15 1.52
N THR A 59 15.50 3.99 1.47
CA THR A 59 15.28 2.90 2.43
C THR A 59 15.55 3.33 3.86
N ARG A 60 16.67 4.04 4.11
CA ARG A 60 17.03 4.55 5.44
C ARG A 60 16.03 5.57 5.98
N LEU A 61 15.55 6.47 5.12
CA LEU A 61 14.50 7.42 5.47
C LEU A 61 13.19 6.70 5.80
N LEU A 62 12.72 5.80 4.94
CA LEU A 62 11.48 5.04 5.17
C LEU A 62 11.56 4.22 6.46
N LEU A 63 12.71 3.63 6.77
CA LEU A 63 12.95 2.92 8.02
C LEU A 63 12.80 3.85 9.23
N SER A 64 13.40 5.02 9.16
CA SER A 64 13.34 6.00 10.26
C SER A 64 11.94 6.58 10.45
N LEU A 65 11.24 6.85 9.35
CA LEU A 65 9.86 7.37 9.34
C LEU A 65 8.83 6.35 9.82
N ALA A 66 9.08 5.05 9.60
CA ALA A 66 8.23 3.97 10.12
C ALA A 66 8.21 3.92 11.65
N GLU A 67 9.23 4.46 12.33
CA GLU A 67 9.28 4.57 13.79
C GLU A 67 8.57 5.81 14.34
N SER A 68 8.09 6.71 13.47
CA SER A 68 7.49 7.97 13.91
C SER A 68 6.32 7.73 14.85
N SER A 69 6.21 8.54 15.90
CA SER A 69 5.06 8.51 16.80
C SER A 69 3.78 9.02 16.11
N ASP A 70 3.94 9.87 15.09
CA ASP A 70 2.87 10.40 14.27
C ASP A 70 2.32 9.34 13.30
N MET A 71 1.00 9.15 13.35
CA MET A 71 0.30 8.18 12.53
C MET A 71 0.32 8.56 11.05
N MET A 72 0.22 9.85 10.72
CA MET A 72 0.19 10.30 9.32
C MET A 72 1.52 10.03 8.62
N THR A 73 2.63 10.16 9.34
CA THR A 73 3.96 9.78 8.88
C THR A 73 4.03 8.29 8.54
N ARG A 74 3.64 7.41 9.47
CA ARG A 74 3.65 5.95 9.23
C ARG A 74 2.68 5.52 8.14
N TRP A 75 1.53 6.20 8.04
CA TRP A 75 0.56 6.03 6.96
C TRP A 75 1.19 6.33 5.59
N ALA A 76 1.93 7.45 5.47
CA ALA A 76 2.60 7.82 4.23
C ALA A 76 3.69 6.80 3.83
N VAL A 77 4.42 6.25 4.81
CA VAL A 77 5.37 5.14 4.59
C VAL A 77 4.64 3.90 4.09
N ALA A 78 3.54 3.47 4.72
CA ALA A 78 2.79 2.29 4.28
C ALA A 78 2.22 2.45 2.86
N LYS A 79 1.83 3.67 2.45
CA LYS A 79 1.29 3.96 1.12
C LYS A 79 2.36 3.93 0.02
N ASN A 80 3.62 4.20 0.35
CA ASN A 80 4.68 4.32 -0.66
C ASN A 80 4.94 2.95 -1.34
N PRO A 81 4.77 2.82 -2.68
CA PRO A 81 4.95 1.57 -3.40
C PRO A 81 6.41 1.07 -3.45
N HIS A 82 7.36 1.88 -3.00
CA HIS A 82 8.77 1.52 -2.87
C HIS A 82 9.15 1.13 -1.44
N THR A 83 8.21 1.13 -0.49
CA THR A 83 8.49 0.70 0.87
C THR A 83 8.95 -0.76 0.87
N PRO A 84 10.14 -1.04 1.42
CA PRO A 84 10.66 -2.41 1.55
C PRO A 84 9.72 -3.32 2.33
N ALA A 85 9.70 -4.59 1.92
CA ALA A 85 8.89 -5.66 2.53
C ALA A 85 9.12 -5.78 4.05
N GLU A 86 10.35 -5.58 4.52
CA GLU A 86 10.74 -5.62 5.93
C GLU A 86 10.03 -4.54 6.76
N ILE A 87 9.96 -3.32 6.22
CA ILE A 87 9.30 -2.18 6.85
C ILE A 87 7.78 -2.38 6.83
N LEU A 88 7.24 -2.89 5.72
CA LEU A 88 5.82 -3.24 5.62
C LEU A 88 5.44 -4.34 6.62
N ALA A 89 6.28 -5.35 6.84
CA ALA A 89 6.07 -6.37 7.86
C ALA A 89 5.93 -5.75 9.25
N LYS A 90 6.80 -4.79 9.58
CA LYS A 90 6.76 -4.05 10.84
C LYS A 90 5.51 -3.18 10.98
N LEU A 91 5.16 -2.41 9.96
CA LEU A 91 3.94 -1.59 9.94
C LEU A 91 2.67 -2.45 9.91
N GLY A 92 2.77 -3.71 9.51
CA GLY A 92 1.67 -4.68 9.62
C GLY A 92 1.25 -4.96 11.06
N GLU A 93 2.11 -4.66 12.04
CA GLU A 93 1.82 -4.78 13.47
C GLU A 93 1.50 -3.40 14.10
N ASP A 94 1.30 -2.36 13.30
CA ASP A 94 0.97 -1.00 13.79
C ASP A 94 -0.29 -1.05 14.64
N LYS A 95 -0.38 -0.26 15.72
CA LYS A 95 -1.58 -0.17 16.56
C LYS A 95 -2.80 0.44 15.84
N ILE A 96 -2.61 1.18 14.75
CA ILE A 96 -3.67 1.88 14.02
C ILE A 96 -4.08 1.09 12.78
N ASN A 97 -5.36 0.69 12.74
CA ASN A 97 -5.92 -0.12 11.65
C ASN A 97 -5.79 0.54 10.27
N LEU A 98 -5.85 1.88 10.20
CA LEU A 98 -5.68 2.61 8.94
C LEU A 98 -4.28 2.45 8.33
N VAL A 99 -3.23 2.31 9.16
CA VAL A 99 -1.88 2.05 8.68
C VAL A 99 -1.80 0.61 8.17
N ARG A 100 -2.30 -0.36 8.94
CA ARG A 100 -2.34 -1.78 8.54
C ARG A 100 -3.13 -2.00 7.24
N ALA A 101 -4.23 -1.28 7.05
CA ALA A 101 -5.01 -1.33 5.81
C ALA A 101 -4.21 -0.90 4.58
N LEU A 102 -3.38 0.15 4.71
CA LEU A 102 -2.48 0.55 3.62
C LEU A 102 -1.38 -0.47 3.36
N VAL A 103 -0.82 -1.06 4.42
CA VAL A 103 0.13 -2.17 4.28
C VAL A 103 -0.53 -3.27 3.44
N ALA A 104 -1.77 -3.65 3.73
CA ALA A 104 -2.45 -4.67 2.92
C ALA A 104 -2.67 -4.29 1.46
N THR A 105 -2.78 -3.00 1.11
CA THR A 105 -2.87 -2.56 -0.29
C THR A 105 -1.53 -2.49 -1.01
N ASN A 106 -0.41 -2.50 -0.27
CA ASN A 106 0.91 -2.28 -0.85
C ASN A 106 1.43 -3.53 -1.58
N VAL A 107 1.90 -3.36 -2.81
CA VAL A 107 2.37 -4.45 -3.66
C VAL A 107 3.59 -5.17 -3.09
N ASN A 108 4.43 -4.48 -2.30
CA ASN A 108 5.61 -5.10 -1.69
C ASN A 108 5.31 -5.81 -0.36
N THR A 109 4.04 -5.87 0.07
CA THR A 109 3.69 -6.47 1.35
C THR A 109 3.99 -7.97 1.36
N PRO A 110 4.74 -8.47 2.36
CA PRO A 110 5.08 -9.86 2.46
C PRO A 110 3.84 -10.76 2.56
N LEU A 111 3.95 -11.95 1.95
CA LEU A 111 2.93 -13.00 2.02
C LEU A 111 2.51 -13.33 3.45
N GLU A 112 3.45 -13.43 4.37
CA GLU A 112 3.17 -13.73 5.79
C GLU A 112 2.28 -12.65 6.43
N THR A 113 2.55 -11.38 6.14
CA THR A 113 1.74 -10.26 6.63
C THR A 113 0.33 -10.28 6.03
N LEU A 114 0.20 -10.56 4.73
CA LEU A 114 -1.12 -10.70 4.08
C LEU A 114 -1.94 -11.86 4.69
N ASN A 115 -1.29 -12.97 5.03
CA ASN A 115 -1.95 -14.10 5.70
C ASN A 115 -2.47 -13.73 7.09
N LYS A 116 -1.66 -13.05 7.91
CA LYS A 116 -2.09 -12.56 9.23
C LYS A 116 -3.34 -11.67 9.13
N PHE A 117 -3.35 -10.76 8.16
CA PHE A 117 -4.48 -9.86 7.95
C PHE A 117 -5.80 -10.56 7.60
N ALA A 118 -5.73 -11.69 6.90
CA ALA A 118 -6.91 -12.47 6.52
C ALA A 118 -7.56 -13.20 7.71
N GLU A 119 -6.84 -13.35 8.82
CA GLU A 119 -7.32 -14.00 10.04
C GLU A 119 -7.96 -13.02 11.02
N ASP A 120 -7.51 -11.76 11.04
CA ASP A 120 -7.76 -10.86 12.18
C ASP A 120 -8.67 -9.66 11.85
N GLU A 121 -8.76 -9.18 10.60
CA GLU A 121 -9.32 -7.83 10.37
C GLU A 121 -10.25 -7.59 9.16
N LYS A 122 -11.47 -7.14 9.48
CA LYS A 122 -12.47 -6.70 8.50
C LYS A 122 -12.08 -5.43 7.74
N ILE A 123 -11.34 -4.50 8.34
CA ILE A 123 -10.88 -3.28 7.64
C ILE A 123 -9.78 -3.61 6.62
N VAL A 124 -9.02 -4.68 6.86
CA VAL A 124 -7.87 -5.05 6.04
C VAL A 124 -8.27 -5.92 4.85
N THR A 125 -9.40 -6.63 4.97
CA THR A 125 -10.14 -7.30 3.88
C THR A 125 -10.22 -6.46 2.59
N ASP A 126 -10.55 -5.18 2.72
CA ASP A 126 -10.65 -4.26 1.59
C ASP A 126 -9.32 -4.08 0.87
N GLY A 127 -8.23 -3.96 1.63
CA GLY A 127 -6.88 -3.84 1.08
C GLY A 127 -6.40 -5.13 0.43
N LEU A 128 -6.67 -6.28 1.07
CA LEU A 128 -6.34 -7.60 0.55
C LEU A 128 -7.01 -7.86 -0.81
N THR A 129 -8.32 -7.64 -0.92
CA THR A 129 -9.01 -7.93 -2.19
C THR A 129 -8.52 -7.08 -3.37
N GLY A 130 -7.98 -5.89 -3.12
CA GLY A 130 -7.38 -5.04 -4.15
C GLY A 130 -5.89 -5.30 -4.42
N ASN A 131 -5.18 -6.05 -3.55
CA ASN A 131 -3.75 -6.25 -3.70
C ASN A 131 -3.44 -7.39 -4.70
N PRO A 132 -2.67 -7.13 -5.77
CA PRO A 132 -2.36 -8.12 -6.79
C PRO A 132 -1.52 -9.30 -6.27
N ASN A 133 -0.92 -9.22 -5.08
CA ASN A 133 -0.14 -10.29 -4.47
C ASN A 133 -0.91 -11.04 -3.37
N THR A 134 -2.20 -10.75 -3.19
CA THR A 134 -3.01 -11.47 -2.20
C THR A 134 -3.13 -12.95 -2.56
N PRO A 135 -2.91 -13.86 -1.57
CA PRO A 135 -2.96 -15.30 -1.79
C PRO A 135 -4.27 -15.78 -2.38
N THR A 136 -4.17 -16.74 -3.28
CA THR A 136 -5.30 -17.33 -3.99
C THR A 136 -6.31 -17.96 -3.04
N GLU A 137 -5.85 -18.57 -1.95
CA GLU A 137 -6.68 -19.19 -0.91
C GLU A 137 -7.53 -18.15 -0.17
N ILE A 138 -6.98 -16.95 0.03
CA ILE A 138 -7.68 -15.82 0.64
C ILE A 138 -8.75 -15.30 -0.32
N LEU A 139 -8.40 -15.10 -1.60
CA LEU A 139 -9.35 -14.67 -2.64
C LEU A 139 -10.49 -15.68 -2.82
N GLU A 140 -10.18 -16.98 -2.81
CA GLU A 140 -11.15 -18.08 -2.84
C GLU A 140 -12.12 -18.01 -1.66
N LYS A 141 -11.59 -17.93 -0.43
CA LYS A 141 -12.40 -17.83 0.79
C LYS A 141 -13.32 -16.61 0.79
N MET A 142 -12.82 -15.48 0.30
CA MET A 142 -13.55 -14.21 0.32
C MET A 142 -14.52 -14.06 -0.86
N SER A 143 -14.42 -14.90 -1.89
CA SER A 143 -15.31 -14.86 -3.08
C SER A 143 -16.79 -15.06 -2.74
N SER A 144 -17.10 -15.69 -1.61
CA SER A 144 -18.47 -15.87 -1.10
C SER A 144 -18.90 -14.81 -0.08
N SER A 145 -18.17 -13.69 0.02
CA SER A 145 -18.55 -12.59 0.91
C SER A 145 -19.97 -12.09 0.62
N SER A 146 -20.72 -11.76 1.67
CA SER A 146 -22.02 -11.10 1.52
C SER A 146 -21.90 -9.68 0.98
N ASP A 147 -20.74 -9.05 1.16
CA ASP A 147 -20.46 -7.72 0.63
C ASP A 147 -20.12 -7.79 -0.86
N LYS A 148 -20.92 -7.10 -1.68
CA LYS A 148 -20.71 -7.06 -3.13
C LYS A 148 -19.39 -6.39 -3.53
N MET A 149 -18.91 -5.42 -2.76
CA MET A 149 -17.69 -4.69 -3.10
C MET A 149 -16.46 -5.60 -2.95
N VAL A 150 -16.48 -6.46 -1.93
CA VAL A 150 -15.45 -7.50 -1.73
C VAL A 150 -15.44 -8.47 -2.93
N ARG A 151 -16.61 -8.96 -3.35
CA ARG A 151 -16.71 -9.86 -4.51
C ARG A 151 -16.28 -9.19 -5.82
N LEU A 152 -16.64 -7.92 -6.02
CA LEU A 152 -16.22 -7.12 -7.18
C LEU A 152 -14.70 -6.97 -7.24
N ARG A 153 -14.05 -6.58 -6.14
CA ARG A 153 -12.58 -6.46 -6.07
C ARG A 153 -11.89 -7.79 -6.35
N ILE A 154 -12.43 -8.91 -5.86
CA ILE A 154 -11.91 -10.24 -6.18
C ILE A 154 -12.07 -10.53 -7.68
N ALA A 155 -13.19 -10.20 -8.31
CA ALA A 155 -13.37 -10.38 -9.75
C ALA A 155 -12.36 -9.55 -10.57
N GLU A 156 -11.97 -8.37 -10.07
CA GLU A 156 -10.99 -7.47 -10.71
C GLU A 156 -9.53 -7.81 -10.37
N ASN A 157 -9.29 -8.59 -9.31
CA ASN A 157 -7.94 -8.88 -8.85
C ASN A 157 -7.18 -9.80 -9.83
N PRO A 158 -5.97 -9.39 -10.29
CA PRO A 158 -5.22 -10.12 -11.30
C PRO A 158 -4.72 -11.49 -10.82
N ASN A 159 -4.65 -11.75 -9.51
CA ASN A 159 -4.24 -13.03 -8.94
C ASN A 159 -5.42 -13.95 -8.58
N THR A 160 -6.67 -13.53 -8.80
CA THR A 160 -7.83 -14.39 -8.53
C THR A 160 -7.76 -15.68 -9.35
N PRO A 161 -8.01 -16.88 -8.80
CA PRO A 161 -7.98 -18.11 -9.59
C PRO A 161 -9.06 -18.15 -10.67
N LYS A 162 -8.78 -18.85 -11.78
CA LYS A 162 -9.74 -19.02 -12.89
C LYS A 162 -11.07 -19.64 -12.41
N ALA A 163 -10.99 -20.66 -11.56
CA ALA A 163 -12.17 -21.33 -11.00
C ALA A 163 -13.05 -20.39 -10.16
N VAL A 164 -12.44 -19.41 -9.47
CA VAL A 164 -13.19 -18.38 -8.73
C VAL A 164 -13.88 -17.44 -9.69
N LEU A 165 -13.22 -17.01 -10.76
CA LEU A 165 -13.85 -16.19 -11.79
C LEU A 165 -15.05 -16.91 -12.44
N GLU A 166 -14.88 -18.16 -12.84
CA GLU A 166 -15.97 -18.99 -13.40
C GLU A 166 -17.17 -19.10 -12.47
N LYS A 167 -16.95 -19.12 -11.14
CA LYS A 167 -18.03 -19.06 -10.16
C LYS A 167 -18.68 -17.67 -10.12
N LEU A 168 -17.87 -16.60 -10.13
CA LEU A 168 -18.34 -15.22 -10.06
C LEU A 168 -19.06 -14.74 -11.33
N THR A 169 -18.90 -15.40 -12.49
CA THR A 169 -19.75 -15.09 -13.66
C THR A 169 -21.22 -15.40 -13.42
N LEU A 170 -21.53 -16.22 -12.41
CA LEU A 170 -22.89 -16.55 -11.97
C LEU A 170 -23.34 -15.71 -10.76
N ASP A 171 -22.61 -14.65 -10.40
CA ASP A 171 -22.99 -13.78 -9.29
C ASP A 171 -24.34 -13.09 -9.54
N ASN A 172 -25.10 -12.88 -8.46
CA ASN A 172 -26.40 -12.20 -8.53
C ASN A 172 -26.26 -10.70 -8.82
N ASP A 173 -25.09 -10.10 -8.51
CA ASP A 173 -24.82 -8.71 -8.82
C ASP A 173 -24.21 -8.59 -10.24
N PRO A 174 -24.84 -7.82 -11.16
CA PRO A 174 -24.38 -7.70 -12.54
C PRO A 174 -22.98 -7.09 -12.71
N ASP A 175 -22.54 -6.22 -11.79
CA ASP A 175 -21.21 -5.60 -11.88
C ASP A 175 -20.12 -6.65 -11.61
N VAL A 176 -20.37 -7.53 -10.63
CA VAL A 176 -19.46 -8.62 -10.26
C VAL A 176 -19.35 -9.64 -11.38
N SER A 177 -20.49 -10.11 -11.92
CA SER A 177 -20.49 -11.12 -13.00
C SER A 177 -19.81 -10.60 -14.25
N LYS A 178 -20.10 -9.35 -14.65
CA LYS A 178 -19.46 -8.69 -15.80
C LYS A 178 -17.96 -8.50 -15.59
N ALA A 179 -17.53 -8.04 -14.42
CA ALA A 179 -16.10 -7.91 -14.11
C ALA A 179 -15.38 -9.26 -14.22
N SER A 180 -16.02 -10.32 -13.74
CA SER A 180 -15.49 -11.68 -13.81
C SER A 180 -15.35 -12.18 -15.25
N GLU A 181 -16.38 -12.00 -16.08
CA GLU A 181 -16.34 -12.38 -17.51
C GLU A 181 -15.19 -11.68 -18.25
N VAL A 182 -15.03 -10.37 -18.03
CA VAL A 182 -13.96 -9.56 -18.64
C VAL A 182 -12.58 -10.10 -18.25
N HIS A 183 -12.36 -10.42 -16.97
CA HIS A 183 -11.06 -10.90 -16.51
C HIS A 183 -10.80 -12.37 -16.84
N LEU A 184 -11.85 -13.18 -16.95
CA LEU A 184 -11.76 -14.57 -17.40
C LEU A 184 -11.35 -14.62 -18.88
N ALA A 185 -11.94 -13.76 -19.73
CA ALA A 185 -11.59 -13.67 -21.15
C ALA A 185 -10.13 -13.23 -21.39
N LYS A 186 -9.55 -12.42 -20.50
CA LYS A 186 -8.12 -12.04 -20.57
C LYS A 186 -7.15 -13.17 -20.21
N ARG A 187 -7.63 -14.26 -19.61
CA ARG A 187 -6.84 -15.39 -19.10
C ARG A 187 -7.01 -16.68 -19.90
N GLY A 188 -7.83 -16.67 -20.95
CA GLY A 188 -7.98 -17.76 -21.92
C GLY A 188 -6.99 -17.62 -23.07
#